data_AF-A0A6A6DYD8-F1
#
_entry.id   AF-A0A6A6DYD8-F1
#
_cell.length_a   1.000
_cell.length_b   1.000
_cell.length_c   1.000
_cell.angle_alpha   90.00
_cell.angle_beta   90.00
_cell.angle_gamma   90.00
#
_symmetry.space_group_name_H-M   'P 1'
#
loop_
_entity.id
_entity.type
_entity.pdbx_description
1 polymer ?
#
loop_
_entity_poly.entity_id
_entity_poly.type
_entity_poly.pdbx_seq_one_letter_code
_entity_poly.pdbx_strand_id
1 'polypeptide(L)'
;MPFELANRYSHKHLIVQPADLRLSPPEVPNLIYSRLYDKYNEERALLTELRNLRQRKLQRLREQAWRRKELEEITETTTQLQANIAIHELEGSSTINAQDRRRSTKALNKMYRMRKASVLHKLHEIGELCGANVFVQIERNSKVSQYKYSQRKTFPLTSEEIAQIDPSAEIKTAADYSSKQNTPPVKQ
;
A
#
# COMPACT_ATOMS: atom_id res chain seq x y z
N MET A 1 -73.29 52.77 30.74
CA MET A 1 -72.39 51.66 31.16
C MET A 1 -70.99 52.22 31.41
N PRO A 2 -70.56 52.41 32.67
CA PRO A 2 -69.28 53.06 33.00
C PRO A 2 -68.04 52.21 32.64
N PHE A 3 -68.17 50.89 32.58
CA PHE A 3 -67.10 49.96 32.21
C PHE A 3 -66.61 50.13 30.77
N GLU A 4 -67.51 50.41 29.83
CA GLU A 4 -67.16 50.63 28.42
C GLU A 4 -66.37 51.93 28.19
N LEU A 5 -66.66 52.96 28.99
CA LEU A 5 -65.95 54.24 28.96
C LEU A 5 -64.54 54.10 29.55
N ALA A 6 -64.40 53.37 30.66
CA ALA A 6 -63.10 53.05 31.25
C ALA A 6 -62.23 52.22 30.30
N ASN A 7 -62.82 51.23 29.61
CA ASN A 7 -62.11 50.43 28.60
C ASN A 7 -61.68 51.25 27.38
N ARG A 8 -62.52 52.18 26.89
CA ARG A 8 -62.15 53.06 25.77
C ARG A 8 -61.02 54.02 26.14
N TYR A 9 -61.04 54.58 27.35
CA TYR A 9 -59.95 55.44 27.84
C TYR A 9 -58.65 54.65 28.09
N SER A 10 -58.76 53.46 28.67
CA SER A 10 -57.65 52.53 28.90
C SER A 10 -56.94 52.13 27.60
N HIS A 11 -57.70 51.75 26.57
CA HIS A 11 -57.10 51.39 25.28
C HIS A 11 -56.49 52.60 24.55
N LYS A 12 -57.04 53.82 24.69
CA LYS A 12 -56.43 55.01 24.08
C LYS A 12 -55.14 55.48 24.75
N HIS A 13 -54.96 55.21 26.04
CA HIS A 13 -53.89 55.86 26.83
C HIS A 13 -52.95 54.91 27.59
N LEU A 14 -53.29 53.64 27.79
CA LEU A 14 -52.51 52.72 28.64
C LEU A 14 -52.09 51.42 27.94
N ILE A 15 -52.86 50.92 26.97
CA ILE A 15 -52.62 49.58 26.37
C ILE A 15 -52.13 49.66 24.92
N VAL A 16 -52.26 50.82 24.27
CA VAL A 16 -51.79 50.99 22.89
C VAL A 16 -50.37 51.54 22.90
N GLN A 17 -49.47 50.75 22.36
CA GLN A 17 -48.11 51.14 22.07
C GLN A 17 -48.14 52.39 21.16
N PRO A 18 -47.48 53.51 21.52
CA PRO A 18 -47.47 54.70 20.68
C PRO A 18 -46.95 54.33 19.29
N ALA A 19 -47.58 54.82 18.22
CA ALA A 19 -47.13 54.55 16.84
C ALA A 19 -45.66 54.95 16.60
N ASP A 20 -45.18 55.92 17.40
CA ASP A 20 -43.82 56.43 17.37
C ASP A 20 -42.83 55.58 18.20
N LEU A 21 -43.35 54.71 19.08
CA LEU A 21 -42.55 53.80 19.88
C LEU A 21 -42.54 52.43 19.21
N ARG A 22 -41.75 52.30 18.14
CA ARG A 22 -41.38 50.97 17.62
C ARG A 22 -40.57 50.26 18.70
N LEU A 23 -41.22 49.44 19.54
CA LEU A 23 -40.54 48.30 20.13
C LEU A 23 -40.26 47.41 18.93
N SER A 24 -39.08 47.57 18.35
CA SER A 24 -38.52 46.52 17.52
C SER A 24 -38.73 45.22 18.29
N PRO A 25 -39.36 44.18 17.71
CA PRO A 25 -39.29 42.86 18.33
C PRO A 25 -37.83 42.64 18.68
N PRO A 26 -37.49 42.12 19.88
CA PRO A 26 -36.11 42.02 20.31
C PRO A 26 -35.34 41.52 19.09
N GLU A 27 -34.40 42.35 18.59
CA GLU A 27 -33.54 41.94 17.50
C GLU A 27 -32.76 40.80 18.10
N VAL A 28 -33.33 39.60 18.04
CA VAL A 28 -32.72 38.47 18.68
C VAL A 28 -31.44 38.33 17.90
N PRO A 29 -30.29 38.59 18.53
CA PRO A 29 -29.12 39.02 17.80
C PRO A 29 -28.81 37.88 16.84
N ASN A 30 -28.95 38.14 15.54
CA ASN A 30 -28.80 37.11 14.50
C ASN A 30 -27.46 36.36 14.66
N LEU A 31 -26.47 37.03 15.27
CA LEU A 31 -25.17 36.52 15.71
C LEU A 31 -25.21 35.46 16.83
N ILE A 32 -26.15 35.52 17.78
CA ILE A 32 -26.30 34.50 18.83
C ILE A 32 -26.98 33.26 18.25
N TYR A 33 -28.02 33.43 17.44
CA TYR A 33 -28.66 32.29 16.78
C TYR A 33 -27.73 31.60 15.78
N SER A 34 -26.94 32.35 15.00
CA SER A 34 -25.97 31.75 14.09
C SER A 34 -24.91 30.94 14.84
N ARG A 35 -24.32 31.50 15.91
CA ARG A 35 -23.31 30.78 16.72
C ARG A 35 -23.88 29.53 17.40
N LEU A 36 -25.11 29.57 17.89
CA LEU A 36 -25.77 28.41 18.48
C LEU A 36 -26.08 27.34 17.42
N TYR A 37 -26.45 27.78 16.21
CA TYR A 37 -26.72 26.89 15.08
C TYR A 37 -25.43 26.23 14.55
N ASP A 38 -24.34 26.98 14.47
CA ASP A 38 -23.02 26.45 14.10
C ASP A 38 -22.56 25.40 15.12
N LYS A 39 -22.67 25.70 16.41
CA LYS A 39 -22.35 24.75 17.49
C LYS A 39 -23.21 23.47 17.43
N TYR A 40 -24.50 23.61 17.14
CA TYR A 40 -25.39 22.46 16.94
C TYR A 40 -24.97 21.60 15.74
N ASN A 41 -24.57 22.22 14.63
CA ASN A 41 -24.10 21.51 13.44
C ASN A 41 -22.78 20.79 13.70
N GLU A 42 -21.86 21.40 14.45
CA GLU A 42 -20.63 20.77 14.90
C GLU A 42 -20.90 19.55 15.80
N GLU A 43 -21.78 19.69 16.80
CA GLU A 43 -22.17 18.57 17.67
C GLU A 43 -22.83 17.43 16.87
N ARG A 44 -23.69 17.77 15.90
CA ARG A 44 -24.33 16.79 15.01
C ARG A 44 -23.32 16.08 14.10
N ALA A 45 -22.32 16.81 13.59
CA ALA A 45 -21.23 16.23 12.80
C ALA A 45 -20.41 15.24 13.65
N LEU A 46 -20.02 15.64 14.86
CA LEU A 46 -19.28 14.78 15.80
C LEU A 46 -20.05 13.51 16.16
N LEU A 47 -21.36 13.60 16.41
CA LEU A 47 -22.20 12.42 16.68
C LEU A 47 -22.25 11.47 15.47
N THR A 48 -22.27 12.02 14.26
CA THR A 48 -22.26 11.24 13.02
C THR A 48 -20.91 10.54 12.83
N GLU A 49 -19.81 11.23 13.08
CA GLU A 49 -18.47 10.65 13.06
C GLU A 49 -18.30 9.52 14.10
N LEU A 50 -18.77 9.74 15.33
CA LEU A 50 -18.74 8.71 16.37
C LEU A 50 -19.55 7.47 15.98
N ARG A 51 -20.72 7.65 15.36
CA ARG A 51 -21.54 6.55 14.85
C ARG A 51 -20.79 5.78 13.76
N ASN A 52 -20.17 6.49 12.81
CA ASN A 52 -19.40 5.89 11.73
C ASN A 52 -18.17 5.14 12.26
N LEU A 53 -17.48 5.71 13.25
CA LEU A 53 -16.31 5.10 13.88
C LEU A 53 -16.71 3.81 14.63
N ARG A 54 -17.84 3.84 15.35
CA ARG A 54 -18.41 2.65 16.01
C ARG A 54 -18.76 1.55 15.00
N GLN A 55 -19.38 1.90 13.87
CA GLN A 55 -19.69 0.94 12.80
C GLN A 55 -18.42 0.33 12.19
N ARG A 56 -17.41 1.15 11.87
CA ARG A 56 -16.12 0.68 11.36
C ARG A 56 -15.41 -0.25 12.35
N LYS A 57 -15.45 0.05 13.65
CA LYS A 57 -14.86 -0.80 14.69
C LYS A 57 -15.59 -2.15 14.77
N LEU A 58 -16.93 -2.13 14.73
CA LEU A 58 -17.73 -3.37 14.73
C LEU A 58 -17.43 -4.23 13.50
N GLN A 59 -17.30 -3.62 12.34
CA GLN A 59 -16.96 -4.32 11.10
C GLN A 59 -15.58 -4.98 11.18
N ARG A 60 -14.56 -4.25 11.65
CA ARG A 60 -13.22 -4.82 11.87
C ARG A 60 -13.24 -6.01 12.84
N LEU A 61 -14.02 -5.94 13.92
CA LEU A 61 -14.14 -7.06 14.86
C LEU A 61 -14.81 -8.28 14.21
N ARG A 62 -15.81 -8.08 13.35
CA ARG A 62 -16.44 -9.17 12.58
C ARG A 62 -15.46 -9.81 11.61
N GLU A 63 -14.68 -9.00 10.89
CA GLU A 63 -13.64 -9.49 9.98
C GLU A 63 -12.55 -10.27 10.74
N GLN A 64 -12.12 -9.79 11.91
CA GLN A 64 -11.17 -10.52 12.75
C GLN A 64 -11.73 -11.86 13.25
N ALA A 65 -12.99 -11.89 13.68
CA ALA A 65 -13.64 -13.13 14.10
C ALA A 65 -13.78 -14.13 12.93
N TRP A 66 -14.11 -13.64 11.74
CA TRP A 66 -14.19 -14.46 10.54
C TRP A 66 -12.82 -15.04 10.15
N ARG A 67 -11.76 -14.21 10.13
CA ARG A 67 -10.38 -14.69 9.90
C ARG A 67 -9.93 -15.73 10.93
N ARG A 68 -10.34 -15.59 12.19
CA ARG A 68 -10.03 -16.60 13.23
C ARG A 68 -10.67 -17.95 12.91
N LYS A 69 -11.93 -17.96 12.49
CA LYS A 69 -12.62 -19.18 12.06
C LYS A 69 -11.96 -19.83 10.85
N GLU A 70 -11.59 -19.05 9.84
CA GLU A 70 -10.85 -19.58 8.69
C GLU A 70 -9.52 -20.21 9.09
N LEU A 71 -8.79 -19.59 10.02
CA LEU A 71 -7.56 -20.17 10.55
C LEU A 71 -7.81 -21.46 11.32
N GLU A 72 -8.87 -21.54 12.12
CA GLU A 72 -9.28 -22.77 12.81
C GLU A 72 -9.56 -23.90 11.80
N GLU A 73 -10.35 -23.65 10.75
CA GLU A 73 -10.62 -24.62 9.67
C GLU A 73 -9.34 -25.07 8.94
N ILE A 74 -8.41 -24.14 8.68
CA ILE A 74 -7.10 -24.47 8.08
C ILE A 74 -6.28 -25.34 9.06
N THR A 75 -6.31 -25.06 10.36
CA THR A 75 -5.60 -25.89 11.34
C THR A 75 -6.20 -27.29 11.47
N GLU A 76 -7.51 -27.43 11.40
CA GLU A 76 -8.18 -28.73 11.41
C GLU A 76 -7.83 -29.55 10.15
N THR A 77 -7.88 -28.93 8.97
CA THR A 77 -7.54 -29.63 7.72
C THR A 77 -6.05 -29.99 7.65
N THR A 78 -5.15 -29.12 8.12
CA THR A 78 -3.71 -29.41 8.15
C THR A 78 -3.35 -30.50 9.16
N THR A 79 -3.97 -30.53 10.34
CA THR A 79 -3.77 -31.62 11.31
C THR A 79 -4.31 -32.95 10.79
N GLN A 80 -5.46 -32.97 10.11
CA GLN A 80 -5.96 -34.16 9.42
C GLN A 80 -4.99 -34.64 8.32
N LEU A 81 -4.45 -33.75 7.50
CA LEU A 81 -3.46 -34.10 6.49
C LEU A 81 -2.17 -34.64 7.11
N GLN A 82 -1.68 -34.04 8.19
CA GLN A 82 -0.52 -34.54 8.93
C GLN A 82 -0.78 -35.94 9.51
N ALA A 83 -1.96 -36.18 10.08
CA ALA A 83 -2.36 -37.50 10.57
C ALA A 83 -2.41 -38.54 9.44
N ASN A 84 -2.99 -38.19 8.29
CA ASN A 84 -3.04 -39.07 7.12
C ASN A 84 -1.65 -39.37 6.56
N ILE A 85 -0.74 -38.39 6.55
CA ILE A 85 0.67 -38.60 6.16
C ILE A 85 1.34 -39.56 7.15
N ALA A 86 1.17 -39.35 8.46
CA ALA A 86 1.76 -40.23 9.47
C ALA A 86 1.24 -41.67 9.34
N ILE A 87 -0.06 -41.87 9.09
CA ILE A 87 -0.64 -43.19 8.82
C ILE A 87 0.00 -43.79 7.56
N HIS A 88 0.10 -43.03 6.47
CA HIS A 88 0.70 -43.52 5.23
C HIS A 88 2.23 -43.76 5.35
N GLU A 89 2.93 -43.08 6.24
CA GLU A 89 4.34 -43.35 6.56
C GLU A 89 4.49 -44.66 7.34
N LEU A 90 3.56 -44.93 8.28
CA LEU A 90 3.51 -46.19 9.03
C LEU A 90 3.10 -47.38 8.13
N GLU A 91 2.11 -47.21 7.25
CA GLU A 91 1.64 -48.23 6.31
C GLU A 91 2.59 -48.41 5.12
N GLY A 92 3.19 -47.31 4.64
CA GLY A 92 4.13 -47.26 3.52
C GLY A 92 5.53 -47.80 3.82
N SER A 93 5.82 -48.16 5.07
CA SER A 93 7.08 -48.82 5.44
C SER A 93 7.14 -50.31 5.05
N SER A 94 6.07 -50.86 4.44
CA SER A 94 6.04 -52.28 4.05
C SER A 94 6.05 -52.59 2.54
N THR A 95 5.63 -51.72 1.61
CA THR A 95 5.66 -52.08 0.15
C THR A 95 5.66 -50.88 -0.83
N ILE A 96 6.59 -49.92 -0.72
CA ILE A 96 6.82 -49.02 -1.89
C ILE A 96 7.59 -49.80 -2.96
N ASN A 97 6.85 -50.34 -3.93
CA ASN A 97 7.39 -50.97 -5.13
C ASN A 97 8.48 -50.09 -5.76
N ALA A 98 9.65 -50.67 -6.04
CA ALA A 98 10.80 -49.97 -6.62
C ALA A 98 10.46 -49.20 -7.91
N GLN A 99 9.37 -49.58 -8.58
CA GLN A 99 8.82 -48.95 -9.77
C GLN A 99 8.22 -47.55 -9.51
N ASP A 100 7.56 -47.34 -8.38
CA ASP A 100 6.99 -46.04 -8.02
C ASP A 100 8.06 -45.05 -7.56
N ARG A 101 9.12 -45.53 -6.90
CA ARG A 101 10.33 -44.73 -6.63
C ARG A 101 10.98 -44.26 -7.94
N ARG A 102 11.04 -45.11 -8.97
CA ARG A 102 11.57 -44.75 -10.30
C ARG A 102 10.67 -43.77 -11.06
N ARG A 103 9.34 -43.84 -10.91
CA ARG A 103 8.39 -42.89 -11.52
C ARG A 103 8.43 -41.53 -10.84
N SER A 104 8.44 -41.50 -9.50
CA SER A 104 8.56 -40.27 -8.71
C SER A 104 9.86 -39.50 -9.02
N THR A 105 10.99 -40.19 -9.10
CA THR A 105 12.27 -39.56 -9.46
C THR A 105 12.30 -39.02 -10.90
N LYS A 106 11.64 -39.68 -11.85
CA LYS A 106 11.47 -39.16 -13.23
C LYS A 106 10.61 -37.89 -13.26
N ALA A 107 9.50 -37.86 -12.54
CA ALA A 107 8.63 -36.68 -12.46
C ALA A 107 9.35 -35.49 -11.80
N LEU A 108 10.05 -35.73 -10.69
CA LEU A 108 10.83 -34.70 -9.99
C LEU A 108 11.97 -34.16 -10.86
N ASN A 109 12.64 -35.03 -11.63
CA ASN A 109 13.64 -34.62 -12.62
C ASN A 109 13.04 -33.76 -13.74
N LYS A 110 11.84 -34.08 -14.22
CA LYS A 110 11.13 -33.28 -15.23
C LYS A 110 10.80 -31.89 -14.67
N MET A 111 10.24 -31.81 -13.46
CA MET A 111 9.91 -30.53 -12.81
C MET A 111 11.16 -29.66 -12.59
N TYR A 112 12.25 -30.24 -12.11
CA TYR A 112 13.50 -29.50 -11.94
C TYR A 112 14.02 -28.93 -13.26
N ARG A 113 13.98 -29.70 -14.36
CA ARG A 113 14.40 -29.22 -15.68
C ARG A 113 13.56 -28.04 -16.16
N MET A 114 12.24 -28.14 -16.01
CA MET A 114 11.31 -27.07 -16.38
C MET A 114 11.56 -25.80 -15.55
N ARG A 115 11.71 -25.95 -14.23
CA ARG A 115 11.96 -24.81 -13.33
C ARG A 115 13.33 -24.17 -13.60
N LYS A 116 14.37 -24.97 -13.83
CA LYS A 116 15.70 -24.48 -14.22
C LYS A 116 15.62 -23.65 -15.51
N ALA A 117 14.94 -24.16 -16.54
CA ALA A 117 14.79 -23.44 -17.81
C ALA A 117 14.03 -22.11 -17.62
N SER A 118 12.93 -22.12 -16.87
CA SER A 118 12.14 -20.90 -16.60
C SER A 118 12.94 -19.85 -15.83
N VAL A 119 13.71 -20.25 -14.81
CA VAL A 119 14.55 -19.34 -14.03
C VAL A 119 15.65 -18.73 -14.90
N LEU A 120 16.31 -19.53 -15.73
CA LEU A 120 17.34 -19.02 -16.64
C LEU A 120 16.78 -18.05 -17.68
N HIS A 121 15.57 -18.31 -18.22
CA HIS A 121 14.89 -17.40 -19.14
C HIS A 121 14.61 -16.04 -18.51
N LYS A 122 14.06 -16.02 -17.29
CA LYS A 122 13.79 -14.76 -16.58
C LYS A 122 15.06 -13.98 -16.26
N LEU A 123 16.14 -14.68 -15.88
CA LEU A 123 17.41 -14.05 -15.58
C LEU A 123 18.09 -13.51 -16.85
N HIS A 124 17.85 -14.13 -17.99
CA HIS A 124 18.25 -13.61 -19.29
C HIS A 124 17.50 -12.31 -19.63
N GLU A 125 16.17 -12.30 -19.51
CA GLU A 125 15.33 -11.12 -19.73
C GLU A 125 15.73 -9.96 -18.80
N ILE A 126 15.99 -10.23 -17.52
CA ILE A 126 16.46 -9.21 -16.58
C ILE A 126 17.84 -8.67 -17.00
N GLY A 127 18.75 -9.54 -17.43
CA GLY A 127 20.05 -9.13 -17.94
C GLY A 127 19.93 -8.22 -19.16
N GLU A 128 19.02 -8.56 -20.09
CA GLU A 128 18.72 -7.75 -21.27
C GLU A 128 18.11 -6.40 -20.91
N LEU A 129 17.10 -6.38 -20.05
CA LEU A 129 16.38 -5.16 -19.66
C LEU A 129 17.23 -4.20 -18.83
N CYS A 130 18.02 -4.73 -17.89
CA CYS A 130 18.83 -3.92 -16.98
C CYS A 130 20.21 -3.58 -17.54
N GLY A 131 20.59 -4.17 -18.68
CA GLY A 131 21.92 -4.05 -19.25
C GLY A 131 23.05 -4.54 -18.35
N ALA A 132 22.75 -5.49 -17.46
CA ALA A 132 23.66 -5.98 -16.45
C ALA A 132 24.17 -7.39 -16.79
N ASN A 133 25.41 -7.67 -16.42
CA ASN A 133 25.95 -9.03 -16.49
C ASN A 133 25.32 -9.89 -15.39
N VAL A 134 24.72 -11.02 -15.75
CA VAL A 134 24.04 -11.92 -14.80
C VAL A 134 24.80 -13.23 -14.70
N PHE A 135 25.19 -13.58 -13.47
CA PHE A 135 25.89 -14.83 -13.15
C PHE A 135 25.05 -15.66 -12.20
N VAL A 136 24.79 -16.91 -12.57
CA VAL A 136 23.92 -17.80 -11.80
C VAL A 136 24.58 -19.15 -11.66
N GLN A 137 24.69 -19.63 -10.42
CA GLN A 137 25.14 -20.97 -10.10
C GLN A 137 23.95 -21.78 -9.57
N ILE A 138 23.62 -22.88 -10.25
CA ILE A 138 22.54 -23.78 -9.85
C ILE A 138 23.14 -25.13 -9.49
N GLU A 139 23.03 -25.50 -8.22
CA GLU A 139 23.55 -26.77 -7.70
C GLU A 139 22.43 -27.80 -7.51
N ARG A 140 22.68 -29.04 -7.94
CA ARG A 140 21.83 -30.18 -7.63
C ARG A 140 22.65 -31.47 -7.59
N ASN A 141 22.53 -32.23 -6.50
CA ASN A 141 23.18 -33.53 -6.31
C ASN A 141 24.67 -33.48 -6.70
N SER A 142 25.41 -32.53 -6.12
CA SER A 142 26.85 -32.32 -6.35
C SER A 142 27.24 -31.91 -7.78
N LYS A 143 26.26 -31.64 -8.66
CA LYS A 143 26.50 -31.09 -10.00
C LYS A 143 26.14 -29.61 -10.01
N VAL A 144 27.14 -28.79 -10.36
CA VAL A 144 27.01 -27.34 -10.48
C VAL A 144 26.83 -26.98 -11.95
N SER A 145 25.78 -26.22 -12.26
CA SER A 145 25.57 -25.60 -13.58
C SER A 145 25.73 -24.09 -13.46
N GLN A 146 26.59 -23.50 -14.28
CA GLN A 146 26.79 -22.06 -14.34
C GLN A 146 26.10 -21.48 -15.58
N TYR A 147 25.42 -20.35 -15.41
CA TYR A 147 24.90 -19.52 -16.49
C TYR A 147 25.52 -18.14 -16.38
N LYS A 148 26.02 -17.64 -17.51
CA LYS A 148 26.63 -16.32 -17.65
C LYS A 148 25.95 -15.61 -18.81
N TYR A 149 25.19 -14.58 -18.48
CA TYR A 149 24.77 -13.58 -19.45
C TYR A 149 25.77 -12.42 -19.39
N SER A 150 26.40 -12.13 -20.52
CA SER A 150 27.27 -10.97 -20.71
C SER A 150 26.71 -10.20 -21.89
N GLN A 151 26.45 -8.91 -21.71
CA GLN A 151 26.20 -8.06 -22.87
C GLN A 151 27.43 -8.10 -23.79
N ARG A 152 27.21 -8.04 -25.11
CA ARG A 152 28.29 -8.01 -26.11
C ARG A 152 29.25 -6.84 -25.82
N LYS A 153 30.50 -7.02 -26.24
CA LYS A 153 31.74 -6.27 -25.93
C LYS A 153 31.77 -4.74 -26.17
N THR A 154 30.67 -4.07 -26.51
CA THR A 154 30.66 -2.64 -26.81
C THR A 154 30.16 -1.83 -25.62
N PHE A 155 30.81 -2.01 -24.47
CA PHE A 155 30.74 -1.05 -23.38
C PHE A 155 32.16 -0.77 -22.87
N PRO A 156 32.58 0.50 -22.75
CA PRO A 156 31.77 1.72 -22.89
C PRO A 156 31.29 1.99 -24.32
N LEU A 157 30.10 2.58 -24.45
CA LEU A 157 29.59 3.17 -25.70
C LEU A 157 30.64 4.16 -26.22
N THR A 158 30.81 4.21 -27.54
CA THR A 158 31.73 5.18 -28.14
C THR A 158 31.21 6.61 -27.91
N SER A 159 32.11 7.59 -27.89
CA SER A 159 31.74 9.00 -27.73
C SER A 159 30.74 9.48 -28.79
N GLU A 160 30.76 8.88 -29.98
CA GLU A 160 29.84 9.16 -31.08
C GLU A 160 28.42 8.65 -30.80
N GLU A 161 28.28 7.46 -30.21
CA GLU A 161 26.99 6.88 -29.82
C GLU A 161 26.37 7.65 -28.64
N ILE A 162 27.18 8.11 -27.70
CA ILE A 162 26.73 8.94 -26.56
C ILE A 162 26.22 10.30 -27.05
N ALA A 163 26.92 10.93 -28.00
CA ALA A 163 26.53 12.22 -28.57
C ALA A 163 25.24 12.17 -29.41
N GLN A 164 24.90 11.01 -29.98
CA GLN A 164 23.62 10.80 -30.68
C GLN A 164 22.43 10.67 -29.70
N ILE A 165 22.67 10.15 -28.50
CA ILE A 165 21.64 9.94 -27.47
C ILE A 165 21.43 11.22 -26.65
N ASP A 166 22.50 11.93 -26.30
CA ASP A 166 22.44 13.22 -25.63
C ASP A 166 23.50 14.19 -26.21
N PRO A 167 23.12 15.06 -27.16
CA PRO A 167 24.04 16.00 -27.79
C PRO A 167 24.56 17.09 -26.82
N SER A 168 24.04 17.12 -25.59
CA SER A 168 24.42 18.07 -24.53
C SER A 168 25.48 17.51 -23.58
N ALA A 169 25.84 16.23 -23.69
CA ALA A 169 26.76 15.57 -22.77
C ALA A 169 28.22 15.97 -23.02
N GLU A 170 28.85 16.72 -22.09
CA GLU A 170 30.29 16.98 -22.10
C GLU A 170 31.07 15.70 -21.74
N ILE A 171 31.62 15.00 -22.74
CA ILE A 171 32.49 13.84 -22.52
C ILE A 171 33.90 14.35 -22.20
N LYS A 172 34.26 14.36 -20.91
CA LYS A 172 35.61 14.73 -20.45
C LYS A 172 36.53 13.52 -20.50
N THR A 173 37.63 13.63 -21.23
CA THR A 173 38.66 12.59 -21.35
C THR A 173 39.69 12.72 -20.22
N ALA A 174 40.50 11.68 -20.00
CA ALA A 174 41.51 11.69 -18.94
C ALA A 174 42.54 12.84 -19.08
N ALA A 175 42.75 13.37 -20.29
CA ALA A 175 43.58 14.55 -20.54
C ALA A 175 43.00 15.84 -19.94
N ASP A 176 41.67 15.94 -19.78
CA ASP A 176 41.02 17.14 -19.22
C ASP A 176 41.24 17.27 -17.71
N TYR A 177 41.60 16.16 -17.05
CA TYR A 177 41.85 16.10 -15.61
C TYR A 177 43.32 16.35 -15.22
N SER A 178 44.28 16.26 -16.15
CA SER A 178 45.71 16.39 -15.85
C SER A 178 46.22 17.84 -15.77
N SER A 179 45.41 18.82 -16.19
CA SER A 179 45.80 20.24 -16.21
C SER A 179 45.63 20.99 -14.87
N LYS A 180 45.00 20.38 -13.85
CA LYS A 180 44.62 21.06 -12.60
C LYS A 180 45.47 20.72 -11.35
N GLN A 181 46.53 19.92 -11.45
CA GLN A 181 47.27 19.45 -10.26
C GLN A 181 48.66 20.06 -10.00
N ASN A 182 49.14 21.03 -10.78
CA ASN A 182 50.46 21.64 -10.55
C ASN A 182 50.37 23.07 -10.03
N THR A 183 50.02 23.24 -8.75
CA THR A 183 50.54 24.36 -7.95
C THR A 183 50.88 23.86 -6.54
N PRO A 184 52.16 23.83 -6.14
CA PRO A 184 52.56 23.40 -4.80
C PRO A 184 52.18 24.49 -3.77
N PRO A 185 51.87 24.10 -2.51
CA PRO A 185 51.42 25.06 -1.50
C PRO A 185 52.59 25.90 -0.97
N VAL A 186 52.38 27.22 -0.94
CA VAL A 186 53.25 28.21 -0.29
C VAL A 186 53.13 28.00 1.23
N LYS A 187 54.25 27.71 1.89
CA LYS A 187 54.35 27.71 3.36
C LYS A 187 54.42 29.16 3.85
N GLN A 188 53.55 29.52 4.80
CA GLN A 188 53.77 30.60 5.76
C GLN A 188 53.60 30.03 7.16
#